data_AF-A0A853U3L4-F1
#
_entry.id   AF-A0A853U3L4-F1
#
_cell.length_a   1.000
_cell.length_b   1.000
_cell.length_c   1.000
_cell.angle_alpha   90.00
_cell.angle_beta   90.00
_cell.angle_gamma   90.00
#
_symmetry.space_group_name_H-M   'P 1'
#
loop_
_entity.id
_entity.type
_entity.pdbx_description
1 polymer ?
#
loop_
_entity_poly.entity_id
_entity_poly.type
_entity_poly.pdbx_seq_one_letter_code
_entity_poly.pdbx_strand_id
1 'polypeptide(L)'
;MPDHEAPGAKTADRADTIRRLEAGQRTLSNLTLKRIEGRLRWFSQLSSADKGWVVVLANSGISSFIEWYRNPTRHLRVINDIFKSAPKELVRSVSLQQTLQLLRVVVEVVEERVSDLARAGEQAELREAVLIYSREIAFAAADVYARAAEARGSWDARLEAMVIDALVRGDSVDELASRTAAYGWNSEGSIRVIMGRAPRRKDRASIEEVRATAKKWAEDALVGVHSDRLLIVLGGVADIEAAAEDLSPFFGPSDIVIGPEVSSFAEAGTSASAAVWGLRTARARPDTPRPVFADDLLPERAMAGDRSAVRALVTSYYEPLATGSGQLLATAAAYLEYGGALETTARALDVHPNTVRYRLKKLTEALGIDPTEARSGFVIRIALVYGHLHSAGQLYAHDNSR
;
A
#
# COMPACT_ATOMS: atom_id res chain seq x y z
N MET A 1 33.62 65.31 1.71
CA MET A 1 33.28 64.63 0.44
C MET A 1 33.52 63.15 0.65
N PRO A 2 32.58 62.26 0.33
CA PRO A 2 32.81 60.83 0.51
C PRO A 2 33.78 60.33 -0.56
N ASP A 3 34.82 59.65 -0.11
CA ASP A 3 35.82 59.01 -0.96
C ASP A 3 35.15 57.98 -1.87
N HIS A 4 35.19 58.25 -3.18
CA HIS A 4 34.88 57.27 -4.20
C HIS A 4 35.99 56.22 -4.22
N GLU A 5 35.81 55.14 -3.46
CA GLU A 5 36.60 53.91 -3.61
C GLU A 5 36.58 53.46 -5.08
N ALA A 6 37.76 53.45 -5.70
CA ALA A 6 37.93 53.04 -7.08
C ALA A 6 37.50 51.56 -7.26
N PRO A 7 36.77 51.20 -8.33
CA PRO A 7 36.27 49.84 -8.56
C PRO A 7 37.37 48.77 -8.63
N GLY A 8 38.63 49.15 -8.85
CA GLY A 8 39.79 48.26 -8.84
C GLY A 8 40.22 47.75 -7.46
N ALA A 9 39.96 48.49 -6.38
CA ALA A 9 40.33 48.10 -5.01
C ALA A 9 39.50 46.93 -4.49
N LYS A 10 38.17 46.97 -4.70
CA LYS A 10 37.24 45.89 -4.32
C LYS A 10 37.54 44.55 -4.99
N THR A 11 38.02 44.56 -6.24
CA THR A 11 38.45 43.34 -6.94
C THR A 11 39.77 42.76 -6.42
N ALA A 12 40.69 43.61 -5.97
CA ALA A 12 42.00 43.18 -5.45
C ALA A 12 41.90 42.62 -4.03
N ASP A 13 41.05 43.24 -3.19
CA ASP A 13 40.79 42.76 -1.83
C ASP A 13 40.07 41.40 -1.85
N ARG A 14 39.06 41.23 -2.73
CA ARG A 14 38.35 39.94 -2.89
C ARG A 14 39.28 38.80 -3.31
N ALA A 15 40.26 39.09 -4.16
CA ALA A 15 41.29 38.12 -4.56
C ALA A 15 42.21 37.72 -3.38
N ASP A 16 42.46 38.62 -2.42
CA ASP A 16 43.21 38.31 -1.20
C ASP A 16 42.41 37.39 -0.27
N THR A 17 41.12 37.68 -0.07
CA THR A 17 40.22 36.83 0.72
C THR A 17 40.09 35.43 0.12
N ILE A 18 40.02 35.30 -1.21
CA ILE A 18 40.04 33.98 -1.89
C ILE A 18 41.34 33.22 -1.58
N ARG A 19 42.52 33.86 -1.70
CA ARG A 19 43.81 33.21 -1.39
C ARG A 19 43.88 32.75 0.07
N ARG A 20 43.36 33.55 1.00
CA ARG A 20 43.29 33.21 2.43
C ARG A 20 42.34 32.05 2.69
N LEU A 21 41.19 32.00 2.01
CA LEU A 21 40.24 30.89 2.07
C LEU A 21 40.87 29.59 1.58
N GLU A 22 41.58 29.62 0.44
CA GLU A 22 42.30 28.45 -0.10
C GLU A 22 43.42 27.98 0.84
N ALA A 23 44.22 28.90 1.37
CA ALA A 23 45.25 28.57 2.36
C ALA A 23 44.67 28.02 3.68
N GLY A 24 43.49 28.51 4.07
CA GLY A 24 42.77 28.13 5.29
C GLY A 24 41.95 26.84 5.16
N GLN A 25 41.72 26.32 3.94
CA GLN A 25 40.82 25.20 3.68
C GLN A 25 41.14 23.96 4.51
N ARG A 26 42.42 23.57 4.58
CA ARG A 26 42.85 22.39 5.36
C ARG A 26 42.58 22.54 6.85
N THR A 27 42.76 23.75 7.38
CA THR A 27 42.47 24.08 8.77
C THR A 27 40.97 24.01 9.04
N LEU A 28 40.15 24.56 8.14
CA LEU A 28 38.69 24.48 8.22
C LEU A 28 38.21 23.03 8.21
N SER A 29 38.67 22.21 7.26
CA SER A 29 38.35 20.78 7.18
C SER A 29 38.66 20.02 8.47
N ASN A 30 39.85 20.24 9.06
CA ASN A 30 40.24 19.58 10.31
C ASN A 30 39.37 20.03 11.50
N LEU A 31 39.05 21.32 11.59
CA LEU A 31 38.19 21.86 12.64
C LEU A 31 36.76 21.34 12.50
N THR A 32 36.22 21.32 11.28
CA THR A 32 34.91 20.75 10.97
C THR A 32 34.83 19.29 11.38
N LEU A 33 35.83 18.47 11.04
CA LEU A 33 35.85 17.06 11.43
C LEU A 33 35.84 16.88 12.96
N LYS A 34 36.70 17.61 13.67
CA LYS A 34 36.75 17.57 15.13
C LYS A 34 35.42 18.00 15.77
N ARG A 35 34.73 18.97 15.16
CA ARG A 35 33.43 19.48 15.63
C ARG A 35 32.30 18.49 15.35
N ILE A 36 32.32 17.82 14.20
CA ILE A 36 31.40 16.71 13.85
C ILE A 36 31.53 15.59 14.88
N GLU A 37 32.76 15.10 15.12
CA GLU A 37 33.04 14.02 16.08
C GLU A 37 32.62 14.38 17.51
N GLY A 38 32.82 15.65 17.91
CA GLY A 38 32.51 16.10 19.27
C GLY A 38 31.03 16.44 19.52
N ARG A 39 30.25 16.84 18.50
CA ARG A 39 28.86 17.33 18.68
C ARG A 39 27.80 16.42 18.10
N LEU A 40 28.08 15.72 17.01
CA LEU A 40 27.07 14.94 16.29
C LEU A 40 27.10 13.49 16.77
N ARG A 41 26.31 13.17 17.79
CA ARG A 41 26.26 11.82 18.39
C ARG A 41 25.94 10.71 17.39
N TRP A 42 25.16 10.99 16.36
CA TRP A 42 24.84 10.00 15.32
C TRP A 42 26.04 9.68 14.43
N PHE A 43 27.01 10.58 14.29
CA PHE A 43 28.20 10.34 13.48
C PHE A 43 29.01 9.16 14.01
N SER A 44 29.12 9.00 15.33
CA SER A 44 29.87 7.87 15.92
C SER A 44 29.19 6.52 15.69
N GLN A 45 27.87 6.50 15.49
CA GLN A 45 27.05 5.30 15.27
C GLN A 45 27.06 4.81 13.82
N LEU A 46 27.55 5.63 12.88
CA LEU A 46 27.62 5.27 11.47
C LEU A 46 28.68 4.20 11.19
N SER A 47 28.43 3.43 10.12
CA SER A 47 29.40 2.50 9.56
C SER A 47 30.67 3.23 9.10
N SER A 48 31.79 2.52 8.98
CA SER A 48 33.04 3.11 8.49
C SER A 48 32.89 3.68 7.07
N ALA A 49 32.07 3.05 6.22
CA ALA A 49 31.79 3.53 4.88
C ALA A 49 30.99 4.85 4.90
N ASP A 50 29.92 4.92 5.69
CA ASP A 50 29.08 6.12 5.81
C ASP A 50 29.85 7.30 6.44
N LYS A 51 30.69 7.03 7.45
CA LYS A 51 31.58 8.03 8.04
C LYS A 51 32.49 8.66 7.00
N GLY A 52 33.11 7.85 6.14
CA GLY A 52 33.96 8.31 5.05
C GLY A 52 33.22 9.29 4.13
N TRP A 53 31.98 8.98 3.78
CA TRP A 53 31.14 9.84 2.93
C TRP A 53 30.72 11.15 3.59
N VAL A 54 30.38 11.13 4.88
CA VAL A 54 30.09 12.36 5.63
C VAL A 54 31.29 13.31 5.63
N VAL A 55 32.51 12.78 5.76
CA VAL A 55 33.74 13.58 5.69
C VAL A 55 33.97 14.15 4.29
N VAL A 56 33.77 13.35 3.25
CA VAL A 56 33.85 13.81 1.85
C VAL A 56 32.84 14.92 1.59
N LEU A 57 31.60 14.78 2.08
CA LEU A 57 30.54 15.77 1.92
C LEU A 57 30.88 17.09 2.61
N ALA A 58 31.38 17.04 3.85
CA ALA A 58 31.81 18.23 4.59
C ALA A 58 32.95 18.99 3.87
N ASN A 59 33.96 18.27 3.38
CA ASN A 59 35.09 18.87 2.66
C ASN A 59 34.69 19.42 1.28
N SER A 60 33.79 18.74 0.59
CA SER A 60 33.24 19.21 -0.68
C SER A 60 32.40 20.47 -0.49
N GLY A 61 31.66 20.57 0.62
CA GLY A 61 30.93 21.78 1.00
C GLY A 61 31.83 23.01 1.16
N ILE A 62 32.98 22.87 1.84
CA ILE A 62 33.98 23.93 2.00
C ILE A 62 34.60 24.30 0.64
N SER A 63 35.00 23.31 -0.15
CA SER A 63 35.63 23.54 -1.46
C SER A 63 34.69 24.27 -2.42
N SER A 64 33.42 23.84 -2.48
CA SER A 64 32.40 24.45 -3.31
C SER A 64 32.02 25.87 -2.83
N PHE A 65 32.09 26.15 -1.52
CA PHE A 65 31.93 27.52 -1.03
C PHE A 65 33.02 28.45 -1.58
N ILE A 66 34.29 28.01 -1.56
CA ILE A 66 35.43 28.79 -2.07
C ILE A 66 35.26 29.04 -3.57
N GLU A 67 34.85 28.02 -4.33
CA GLU A 67 34.60 28.14 -5.77
C GLU A 67 33.44 29.08 -6.08
N TRP A 68 32.32 28.97 -5.35
CA TRP A 68 31.17 29.85 -5.49
C TRP A 68 31.52 31.29 -5.10
N TYR A 69 32.28 31.51 -4.04
CA TYR A 69 32.73 32.82 -3.60
C TYR A 69 33.63 33.50 -4.64
N ARG A 70 34.41 32.73 -5.41
CA ARG A 70 35.20 33.23 -6.55
C ARG A 70 34.32 33.77 -7.68
N ASN A 71 33.18 33.12 -7.97
CA ASN A 71 32.28 33.51 -9.07
C ASN A 71 30.80 33.33 -8.69
N PRO A 72 30.18 34.29 -7.97
CA PRO A 72 28.79 34.15 -7.50
C PRO A 72 27.75 34.15 -8.63
N THR A 73 28.13 34.64 -9.82
CA THR A 73 27.28 34.71 -11.01
C THR A 73 27.25 33.41 -11.81
N ARG A 74 28.18 32.47 -11.58
CA ARG A 74 28.06 31.10 -12.12
C ARG A 74 26.99 30.38 -11.32
N HIS A 75 25.85 30.15 -11.98
CA HIS A 75 24.65 29.52 -11.42
C HIS A 75 24.96 28.32 -10.49
N LEU A 76 24.15 28.25 -9.42
CA LEU A 76 23.99 27.28 -8.33
C LEU A 76 23.98 25.77 -8.72
N ARG A 77 24.26 25.40 -9.97
CA ARG A 77 24.34 24.01 -10.45
C ARG A 77 25.44 23.21 -9.74
N VAL A 78 26.55 23.85 -9.36
CA VAL A 78 27.68 23.21 -8.66
C VAL A 78 27.26 22.64 -7.30
N ILE A 79 26.31 23.29 -6.61
CA ILE A 79 25.82 22.86 -5.29
C ILE A 79 25.02 21.55 -5.40
N ASN A 80 24.24 21.39 -6.47
CA ASN A 80 23.52 20.14 -6.74
C ASN A 80 24.48 18.99 -7.06
N ASP A 81 25.65 19.28 -7.63
CA ASP A 81 26.59 18.24 -8.04
C ASP A 81 27.30 17.59 -6.83
N ILE A 82 27.48 18.32 -5.72
CA ILE A 82 27.98 17.75 -4.45
C ILE A 82 27.10 16.58 -3.99
N PHE A 83 25.78 16.80 -3.98
CA PHE A 83 24.82 15.78 -3.55
C PHE A 83 24.52 14.73 -4.62
N LYS A 84 24.70 15.04 -5.92
CA LYS A 84 24.62 14.02 -7.00
C LYS A 84 25.83 13.10 -7.05
N SER A 85 27.01 13.59 -6.67
CA SER A 85 28.23 12.77 -6.56
C SER A 85 28.26 11.90 -5.31
N ALA A 86 27.42 12.21 -4.32
CA ALA A 86 27.24 11.35 -3.16
C ALA A 86 26.52 10.05 -3.57
N PRO A 87 26.99 8.88 -3.11
CA PRO A 87 26.33 7.62 -3.43
C PRO A 87 24.89 7.60 -2.92
N LYS A 88 24.02 6.90 -3.64
CA LYS A 88 22.60 6.74 -3.26
C LYS A 88 22.46 6.07 -1.90
N GLU A 89 23.47 5.29 -1.51
CA GLU A 89 23.59 4.62 -0.23
C GLU A 89 23.64 5.62 0.94
N LEU A 90 24.29 6.78 0.77
CA LEU A 90 24.38 7.80 1.82
C LEU A 90 23.04 8.48 2.12
N VAL A 91 22.23 8.72 1.09
CA VAL A 91 20.87 9.29 1.25
C VAL A 91 19.93 8.31 1.97
N ARG A 92 20.27 7.02 2.00
CA ARG A 92 19.54 5.99 2.76
C ARG A 92 20.00 5.91 4.22
N SER A 93 21.28 6.13 4.50
CA SER A 93 21.86 5.99 5.85
C SER A 93 21.84 7.28 6.67
N VAL A 94 21.79 8.45 6.04
CA VAL A 94 21.77 9.76 6.69
C VAL A 94 20.46 10.48 6.38
N SER A 95 19.76 10.97 7.40
CA SER A 95 18.49 11.70 7.24
C SER A 95 18.66 13.16 6.84
N LEU A 96 17.61 13.79 6.30
CA LEU A 96 17.62 15.23 6.01
C LEU A 96 18.00 16.06 7.26
N GLN A 97 17.47 15.69 8.42
CA GLN A 97 17.78 16.36 9.69
C GLN A 97 19.28 16.26 10.02
N GLN A 98 19.88 15.07 9.85
CA GLN A 98 21.31 14.87 10.08
C GLN A 98 22.16 15.66 9.08
N THR A 99 21.75 15.72 7.81
CA THR A 99 22.42 16.53 6.78
C THR A 99 22.35 18.02 7.10
N LEU A 100 21.22 18.53 7.59
CA LEU A 100 21.10 19.93 8.03
C LEU A 100 21.94 20.23 9.27
N GLN A 101 22.07 19.27 10.20
CA GLN A 101 22.97 19.40 11.36
C GLN A 101 24.44 19.47 10.93
N LEU A 102 24.85 18.63 9.97
CA LEU A 102 26.18 18.66 9.38
C LEU A 102 26.46 20.01 8.74
N LEU A 103 25.52 20.50 7.92
CA LEU A 103 25.62 21.79 7.26
C LEU A 103 25.83 22.93 8.26
N ARG A 104 25.05 22.93 9.34
CA ARG A 104 25.14 23.92 10.41
C ARG A 104 26.51 23.92 11.06
N VAL A 105 27.09 22.75 11.32
CA VAL A 105 28.45 22.64 11.87
C VAL A 105 29.49 23.24 10.91
N VAL A 106 29.39 22.96 9.62
CA VAL A 106 30.31 23.51 8.60
C VAL A 106 30.22 25.04 8.58
N VAL A 107 29.00 25.59 8.54
CA VAL A 107 28.74 27.03 8.52
C VAL A 107 29.29 27.70 9.78
N GLU A 108 28.98 27.17 10.96
CA GLU A 108 29.48 27.69 12.25
C GLU A 108 31.02 27.73 12.28
N VAL A 109 31.70 26.71 11.75
CA VAL A 109 33.18 26.69 11.69
C VAL A 109 33.74 27.75 10.74
N VAL A 110 33.09 27.99 9.59
CA VAL A 110 33.54 29.05 8.67
C VAL A 110 33.28 30.43 9.27
N GLU A 111 32.11 30.65 9.89
CA GLU A 111 31.74 31.91 10.55
C GLU A 111 32.69 32.28 11.70
N GLU A 112 33.03 31.32 12.56
CA GLU A 112 33.98 31.49 13.68
C GLU A 112 35.39 31.90 13.20
N ARG A 113 35.74 31.63 11.94
CA ARG A 113 37.08 31.87 11.37
C ARG A 113 37.13 33.03 10.40
N VAL A 114 36.02 33.74 10.16
CA VAL A 114 35.96 34.89 9.23
C VAL A 114 37.03 35.94 9.51
N SER A 115 37.35 36.20 10.78
CA SER A 115 38.36 37.20 11.16
C SER A 115 39.76 36.89 10.64
N ASP A 116 40.05 35.60 10.46
CA ASP A 116 41.36 35.10 10.06
C ASP A 116 41.43 34.92 8.54
N LEU A 117 40.25 34.72 7.92
CA LEU A 117 40.07 34.46 6.50
C LEU A 117 39.91 35.73 5.66
N ALA A 118 39.44 36.84 6.26
CA ALA A 118 39.21 38.11 5.57
C ALA A 118 39.76 39.32 6.33
N ARG A 119 40.16 40.36 5.60
CA ARG A 119 40.57 41.65 6.18
C ARG A 119 39.38 42.33 6.85
N ALA A 120 39.63 43.22 7.82
CA ALA A 120 38.57 43.90 8.57
C ALA A 120 37.48 44.57 7.70
N GLY A 121 37.85 45.12 6.54
CA GLY A 121 36.90 45.71 5.59
C GLY A 121 36.03 44.70 4.81
N GLU A 122 36.45 43.44 4.71
CA GLU A 122 35.80 42.39 3.91
C GLU A 122 35.06 41.34 4.75
N GLN A 123 35.23 41.36 6.07
CA GLN A 123 34.60 40.39 6.97
C GLN A 123 33.06 40.40 6.88
N ALA A 124 32.45 41.57 6.65
CA ALA A 124 31.01 41.69 6.49
C ALA A 124 30.53 41.00 5.19
N GLU A 125 31.23 41.24 4.08
CA GLU A 125 30.94 40.60 2.79
C GLU A 125 31.12 39.08 2.86
N LEU A 126 32.18 38.60 3.51
CA LEU A 126 32.40 37.16 3.68
C LEU A 126 31.30 36.51 4.53
N ARG A 127 30.84 37.15 5.63
CA ARG A 127 29.72 36.64 6.44
C ARG A 127 28.44 36.57 5.63
N GLU A 128 28.11 37.61 4.89
CA GLU A 128 26.93 37.63 4.02
C GLU A 128 27.01 36.52 2.97
N ALA A 129 28.19 36.32 2.36
CA ALA A 129 28.42 35.25 1.41
C ALA A 129 28.22 33.85 2.02
N VAL A 130 28.71 33.62 3.25
CA VAL A 130 28.48 32.36 3.99
C VAL A 130 27.00 32.13 4.23
N LEU A 131 26.25 33.16 4.65
CA LEU A 131 24.80 33.06 4.87
C LEU A 131 24.04 32.73 3.59
N ILE A 132 24.33 33.43 2.49
CA ILE A 132 23.71 33.16 1.19
C ILE A 132 24.00 31.72 0.77
N TYR A 133 25.27 31.31 0.77
CA TYR A 133 25.65 29.96 0.39
C TYR A 133 24.98 28.89 1.27
N SER A 134 24.91 29.12 2.58
CA SER A 134 24.28 28.18 3.54
C SER A 134 22.79 27.94 3.24
N ARG A 135 22.07 28.98 2.81
CA ARG A 135 20.67 28.87 2.43
C ARG A 135 20.52 28.04 1.16
N GLU A 136 21.35 28.33 0.15
CA GLU A 136 21.26 27.65 -1.14
C GLU A 136 21.62 26.16 -1.04
N ILE A 137 22.64 25.80 -0.28
CA ILE A 137 23.02 24.40 -0.06
C ILE A 137 21.99 23.64 0.79
N ALA A 138 21.30 24.31 1.72
CA ALA A 138 20.18 23.71 2.45
C ALA A 138 18.99 23.38 1.53
N PHE A 139 18.65 24.28 0.60
CA PHE A 139 17.61 24.02 -0.41
C PHE A 139 17.99 22.90 -1.37
N ALA A 140 19.26 22.85 -1.80
CA ALA A 140 19.76 21.75 -2.64
C ALA A 140 19.65 20.40 -1.93
N ALA A 141 20.02 20.33 -0.64
CA ALA A 141 19.83 19.13 0.17
C ALA A 141 18.34 18.75 0.26
N ALA A 142 17.45 19.72 0.51
CA ALA A 142 16.01 19.46 0.55
C ALA A 142 15.47 18.88 -0.78
N ASP A 143 15.88 19.40 -1.93
CA ASP A 143 15.46 18.88 -3.26
C ASP A 143 15.90 17.42 -3.45
N VAL A 144 17.14 17.08 -3.09
CA VAL A 144 17.65 15.70 -3.22
C VAL A 144 16.91 14.73 -2.31
N TYR A 145 16.67 15.10 -1.05
CA TYR A 145 15.91 14.27 -0.11
C TYR A 145 14.43 14.17 -0.49
N ALA A 146 13.82 15.23 -1.02
CA ALA A 146 12.47 15.22 -1.54
C ALA A 146 12.34 14.23 -2.72
N ARG A 147 13.23 14.32 -3.71
CA ARG A 147 13.27 13.38 -4.84
C ARG A 147 13.51 11.93 -4.41
N ALA A 148 14.36 11.72 -3.41
CA ALA A 148 14.61 10.38 -2.88
C ALA A 148 13.40 9.81 -2.10
N ALA A 149 12.61 10.67 -1.46
CA ALA A 149 11.34 10.30 -0.84
C ALA A 149 10.27 10.01 -1.90
N GLU A 150 10.13 10.86 -2.92
CA GLU A 150 9.22 10.64 -4.06
C GLU A 150 9.54 9.36 -4.82
N ALA A 151 10.83 9.09 -5.08
CA ALA A 151 11.26 7.87 -5.76
C ALA A 151 10.89 6.61 -4.96
N ARG A 152 11.03 6.64 -3.62
CA ARG A 152 10.60 5.54 -2.73
C ARG A 152 9.09 5.37 -2.75
N GLY A 153 8.33 6.45 -2.57
CA GLY A 153 6.86 6.41 -2.66
C GLY A 153 6.37 5.89 -4.01
N SER A 154 7.06 6.23 -5.11
CA SER A 154 6.74 5.73 -6.45
C SER A 154 7.09 4.24 -6.65
N TRP A 155 8.08 3.72 -5.92
CA TRP A 155 8.47 2.32 -6.00
C TRP A 155 7.51 1.45 -5.19
N ASP A 156 7.14 1.88 -3.99
CA ASP A 156 6.12 1.24 -3.16
C ASP A 156 4.76 1.24 -3.88
N ALA A 157 4.32 2.38 -4.41
CA ALA A 157 3.06 2.48 -5.16
C ALA A 157 3.05 1.61 -6.44
N ARG A 158 4.21 1.41 -7.09
CA ARG A 158 4.32 0.48 -8.23
C ARG A 158 4.25 -0.97 -7.80
N LEU A 159 4.92 -1.34 -6.70
CA LEU A 159 4.87 -2.69 -6.16
C LEU A 159 3.44 -3.03 -5.73
N GLU A 160 2.76 -2.11 -5.06
CA GLU A 160 1.34 -2.22 -4.71
C GLU A 160 0.45 -2.41 -5.94
N ALA A 161 0.65 -1.59 -6.97
CA ALA A 161 -0.11 -1.71 -8.21
C ALA A 161 0.12 -3.08 -8.87
N MET A 162 1.35 -3.60 -8.88
CA MET A 162 1.68 -4.93 -9.41
C MET A 162 1.06 -6.06 -8.59
N VAL A 163 0.99 -5.94 -7.27
CA VAL A 163 0.35 -6.93 -6.39
C VAL A 163 -1.17 -6.91 -6.60
N ILE A 164 -1.79 -5.73 -6.67
CA ILE A 164 -3.23 -5.60 -6.90
C ILE A 164 -3.62 -6.13 -8.28
N ASP A 165 -2.82 -5.83 -9.29
CA ASP A 165 -3.04 -6.33 -10.65
C ASP A 165 -2.94 -7.87 -10.70
N ALA A 166 -1.96 -8.47 -10.00
CA ALA A 166 -1.86 -9.92 -9.84
C ALA A 166 -3.08 -10.54 -9.14
N LEU A 167 -3.56 -9.90 -8.06
CA LEU A 167 -4.74 -10.35 -7.33
C LEU A 167 -6.02 -10.32 -8.19
N VAL A 168 -6.17 -9.30 -9.03
CA VAL A 168 -7.34 -9.16 -9.92
C VAL A 168 -7.28 -10.11 -11.12
N ARG A 169 -6.08 -10.39 -11.65
CA ARG A 169 -5.89 -11.36 -12.73
C ARG A 169 -5.98 -12.81 -12.27
N GLY A 170 -5.82 -13.06 -10.97
CA GLY A 170 -5.75 -14.41 -10.42
C GLY A 170 -4.42 -15.09 -10.73
N ASP A 171 -3.32 -14.32 -10.68
CA ASP A 171 -1.95 -14.87 -10.76
C ASP A 171 -1.77 -15.97 -9.70
N SER A 172 -0.84 -16.89 -9.93
CA SER A 172 -0.65 -18.05 -9.07
C SER A 172 -0.21 -17.67 -7.64
N VAL A 173 -0.51 -18.56 -6.69
CA VAL A 173 -0.13 -18.44 -5.27
C VAL A 173 1.38 -18.20 -5.11
N ASP A 174 2.21 -18.90 -5.91
CA ASP A 174 3.68 -18.78 -5.88
C ASP A 174 4.18 -17.42 -6.39
N GLU A 175 3.56 -16.89 -7.45
CA GLU A 175 3.89 -15.57 -7.99
C GLU A 175 3.48 -14.44 -7.03
N LEU A 176 2.34 -14.58 -6.36
CA LEU A 176 1.89 -13.66 -5.32
C LEU A 176 2.85 -13.69 -4.13
N ALA A 177 3.21 -14.87 -3.62
CA ALA A 177 4.13 -15.04 -2.49
C ALA A 177 5.50 -14.37 -2.72
N SER A 178 6.06 -14.52 -3.92
CA SER A 178 7.33 -13.86 -4.29
C SER A 178 7.23 -12.32 -4.25
N ARG A 179 6.08 -11.76 -4.65
CA ARG A 179 5.84 -10.31 -4.66
C ARG A 179 5.52 -9.76 -3.26
N THR A 180 4.89 -10.54 -2.38
CA THR A 180 4.59 -10.12 -1.00
C THR A 180 5.84 -9.97 -0.15
N ALA A 181 6.81 -10.87 -0.29
CA ALA A 181 8.09 -10.78 0.43
C ALA A 181 8.84 -9.47 0.15
N ALA A 182 8.64 -8.88 -1.04
CA ALA A 182 9.21 -7.59 -1.39
C ALA A 182 8.44 -6.39 -0.81
N TYR A 183 7.15 -6.56 -0.47
CA TYR A 183 6.25 -5.50 0.00
C TYR A 183 6.30 -5.31 1.52
N GLY A 184 6.80 -6.30 2.28
CA GLY A 184 6.91 -6.21 3.74
C GLY A 184 5.59 -6.46 4.48
N TRP A 185 4.71 -7.28 3.90
CA TRP A 185 3.53 -7.82 4.60
C TRP A 185 3.98 -8.76 5.72
N ASN A 186 3.55 -8.50 6.96
CA ASN A 186 4.03 -9.22 8.15
C ASN A 186 2.91 -9.99 8.88
N SER A 187 1.64 -9.71 8.57
CA SER A 187 0.52 -10.40 9.21
C SER A 187 0.46 -11.86 8.76
N GLU A 188 0.48 -12.75 9.75
CA GLU A 188 0.21 -14.19 9.60
C GLU A 188 -1.28 -14.51 9.79
N GLY A 189 -2.10 -13.50 10.04
CA GLY A 189 -3.54 -13.64 10.24
C GLY A 189 -4.31 -13.92 8.96
N SER A 190 -5.59 -14.27 9.10
CA SER A 190 -6.48 -14.48 7.97
C SER A 190 -6.67 -13.18 7.17
N ILE A 191 -6.97 -13.34 5.88
CA ILE A 191 -7.06 -12.24 4.94
C ILE A 191 -8.45 -12.15 4.32
N ARG A 192 -8.91 -10.91 4.18
CA ARG A 192 -10.14 -10.55 3.48
C ARG A 192 -9.83 -9.49 2.43
N VAL A 193 -10.50 -9.57 1.29
CA VAL A 193 -10.44 -8.54 0.25
C VAL A 193 -11.79 -7.86 0.15
N ILE A 194 -11.83 -6.54 0.33
CA ILE A 194 -12.99 -5.70 0.09
C ILE A 194 -12.81 -5.03 -1.27
N MET A 195 -13.83 -5.12 -2.12
CA MET A 195 -13.80 -4.52 -3.45
C MET A 195 -15.07 -3.73 -3.73
N GLY A 196 -14.92 -2.58 -4.36
CA GLY A 196 -16.03 -1.76 -4.84
C GLY A 196 -15.56 -0.84 -5.95
N ARG A 197 -16.47 -0.04 -6.51
CA ARG A 197 -16.07 0.97 -7.48
C ARG A 197 -15.23 2.05 -6.79
N ALA A 198 -14.19 2.52 -7.45
CA ALA A 198 -13.43 3.67 -6.97
C ALA A 198 -14.31 4.94 -7.00
N PRO A 199 -14.15 5.87 -6.05
CA PRO A 199 -14.89 7.12 -6.02
C PRO A 199 -14.49 8.01 -7.21
N ARG A 200 -15.36 8.96 -7.58
CA ARG A 200 -15.06 9.90 -8.66
C ARG A 200 -13.87 10.79 -8.26
N ARG A 201 -13.09 11.23 -9.25
CA ARG A 201 -11.82 11.99 -9.05
C ARG A 201 -11.90 13.19 -8.10
N LYS A 202 -13.06 13.86 -8.00
CA LYS A 202 -13.26 15.01 -7.11
C LYS A 202 -13.53 14.63 -5.64
N ASP A 203 -14.01 13.40 -5.40
CA ASP A 203 -14.41 12.88 -4.08
C ASP A 203 -13.44 11.80 -3.58
N ARG A 204 -12.27 11.67 -4.23
CA ARG A 204 -11.31 10.61 -3.96
C ARG A 204 -10.43 11.00 -2.78
N ALA A 205 -10.70 10.41 -1.61
CA ALA A 205 -9.75 10.36 -0.51
C ALA A 205 -8.37 9.88 -1.01
N SER A 206 -7.29 10.35 -0.39
CA SER A 206 -5.96 9.86 -0.76
C SER A 206 -5.85 8.36 -0.43
N ILE A 207 -5.05 7.61 -1.19
CA ILE A 207 -4.81 6.18 -0.89
C ILE A 207 -4.26 6.02 0.52
N GLU A 208 -3.49 6.99 1.01
CA GLU A 208 -2.93 7.03 2.36
C GLU A 208 -4.02 7.17 3.43
N GLU A 209 -5.05 8.00 3.18
CA GLU A 209 -6.20 8.16 4.08
C GLU A 209 -7.01 6.87 4.20
N VAL A 210 -7.31 6.22 3.06
CA VAL A 210 -8.01 4.93 3.04
C VAL A 210 -7.20 3.88 3.80
N ARG A 211 -5.88 3.83 3.57
CA ARG A 211 -4.98 2.91 4.26
C ARG A 211 -4.91 3.18 5.76
N ALA A 212 -4.86 4.44 6.17
CA ALA A 212 -4.83 4.82 7.57
C ALA A 212 -6.11 4.36 8.29
N THR A 213 -7.27 4.44 7.63
CA THR A 213 -8.53 3.91 8.17
C THR A 213 -8.53 2.38 8.19
N ALA A 214 -8.08 1.72 7.12
CA ALA A 214 -7.97 0.26 7.06
C ALA A 214 -7.07 -0.33 8.17
N LYS A 215 -5.94 0.33 8.47
CA LYS A 215 -5.01 -0.06 9.54
C LYS A 215 -5.57 0.07 10.96
N LYS A 216 -6.72 0.71 11.16
CA LYS A 216 -7.42 0.69 12.47
C LYS A 216 -8.03 -0.68 12.77
N TRP A 217 -8.32 -1.45 11.73
CA TRP A 217 -9.09 -2.69 11.79
C TRP A 217 -8.25 -3.95 11.52
N ALA A 218 -7.05 -3.79 10.98
CA ALA A 218 -6.20 -4.87 10.50
C ALA A 218 -4.73 -4.60 10.84
N GLU A 219 -3.96 -5.66 11.06
CA GLU A 219 -2.50 -5.59 11.30
C GLU A 219 -1.78 -5.04 10.08
N ASP A 220 -2.16 -5.55 8.90
CA ASP A 220 -1.67 -5.09 7.61
C ASP A 220 -2.81 -4.73 6.67
N ALA A 221 -2.58 -3.69 5.86
CA ALA A 221 -3.53 -3.21 4.87
C ALA A 221 -2.85 -2.78 3.58
N LEU A 222 -3.30 -3.36 2.47
CA LEU A 222 -2.92 -2.97 1.11
C LEU A 222 -4.12 -2.34 0.43
N VAL A 223 -3.93 -1.14 -0.11
CA VAL A 223 -5.00 -0.39 -0.79
C VAL A 223 -4.52 -0.01 -2.18
N GLY A 224 -5.39 -0.16 -3.17
CA GLY A 224 -5.14 0.51 -4.43
C GLY A 224 -6.26 0.34 -5.42
N VAL A 225 -6.05 0.91 -6.60
CA VAL A 225 -7.08 1.06 -7.62
C VAL A 225 -6.64 0.37 -8.89
N HIS A 226 -7.48 -0.55 -9.37
CA HIS A 226 -7.29 -1.23 -10.64
C HIS A 226 -8.46 -0.90 -11.57
N SER A 227 -8.15 -0.33 -12.74
CA SER A 227 -9.14 0.22 -13.67
C SER A 227 -10.05 1.27 -12.97
N ASP A 228 -11.31 0.95 -12.67
CA ASP A 228 -12.25 1.80 -11.94
C ASP A 228 -12.70 1.21 -10.60
N ARG A 229 -11.93 0.27 -10.05
CA ARG A 229 -12.25 -0.47 -8.82
C ARG A 229 -11.23 -0.18 -7.73
N LEU A 230 -11.72 0.09 -6.53
CA LEU A 230 -10.92 0.17 -5.31
C LEU A 230 -10.84 -1.24 -4.70
N LEU A 231 -9.63 -1.71 -4.41
CA LEU A 231 -9.35 -2.90 -3.62
C LEU A 231 -8.75 -2.49 -2.28
N ILE A 232 -9.21 -3.14 -1.23
CA ILE A 232 -8.63 -3.07 0.12
C ILE A 232 -8.41 -4.50 0.58
N VAL A 233 -7.16 -4.89 0.77
CA VAL A 233 -6.77 -6.18 1.35
C VAL A 233 -6.44 -5.94 2.81
N LEU A 234 -7.05 -6.71 3.70
CA LEU A 234 -6.88 -6.62 5.15
C LEU A 234 -6.32 -7.94 5.67
N GLY A 235 -5.26 -7.89 6.47
CA GLY A 235 -4.69 -9.06 7.17
C GLY A 235 -4.87 -8.95 8.68
N GLY A 236 -5.31 -10.04 9.31
CA GLY A 236 -5.56 -10.07 10.75
C GLY A 236 -6.74 -9.18 11.18
N VAL A 237 -7.81 -9.15 10.37
CA VAL A 237 -9.00 -8.37 10.68
C VAL A 237 -9.82 -9.05 11.77
N ALA A 238 -10.14 -8.32 12.85
CA ALA A 238 -10.91 -8.86 13.97
C ALA A 238 -12.43 -8.82 13.73
N ASP A 239 -12.92 -7.73 13.13
CA ASP A 239 -14.34 -7.48 12.82
C ASP A 239 -14.43 -6.91 11.41
N ILE A 240 -14.79 -7.77 10.45
CA ILE A 240 -14.81 -7.41 9.03
C ILE A 240 -16.04 -6.59 8.67
N GLU A 241 -17.17 -6.82 9.34
CA GLU A 241 -18.41 -6.09 9.15
C GLU A 241 -18.23 -4.63 9.54
N ALA A 242 -17.73 -4.37 10.76
CA ALA A 242 -17.48 -3.00 11.23
C ALA A 242 -16.38 -2.30 10.40
N ALA A 243 -15.33 -3.03 10.01
CA ALA A 243 -14.31 -2.51 9.11
C ALA A 243 -14.89 -2.11 7.74
N ALA A 244 -15.77 -2.93 7.18
CA ALA A 244 -16.38 -2.66 5.89
C ALA A 244 -17.39 -1.50 5.95
N GLU A 245 -18.10 -1.33 7.06
CA GLU A 245 -18.94 -0.15 7.32
C GLU A 245 -18.11 1.13 7.39
N ASP A 246 -17.02 1.14 8.16
CA ASP A 246 -16.12 2.31 8.29
C ASP A 246 -15.39 2.65 6.98
N LEU A 247 -15.09 1.64 6.16
CA LEU A 247 -14.45 1.82 4.85
C LEU A 247 -15.44 2.15 3.73
N SER A 248 -16.74 1.91 3.91
CA SER A 248 -17.78 2.13 2.90
C SER A 248 -17.83 3.54 2.29
N PRO A 249 -17.57 4.63 3.05
CA PRO A 249 -17.52 5.99 2.51
C PRO A 249 -16.42 6.22 1.46
N PHE A 250 -15.35 5.41 1.45
CA PHE A 250 -14.27 5.56 0.47
C PHE A 250 -14.59 4.95 -0.90
N PHE A 251 -15.64 4.13 -0.99
CA PHE A 251 -16.07 3.54 -2.25
C PHE A 251 -17.08 4.43 -2.98
N GLY A 252 -17.15 4.27 -4.29
CA GLY A 252 -18.20 4.87 -5.11
C GLY A 252 -19.60 4.33 -4.79
N PRO A 253 -20.63 4.86 -5.48
CA PRO A 253 -22.04 4.58 -5.17
C PRO A 253 -22.52 3.17 -5.56
N SER A 254 -21.63 2.29 -6.03
CA SER A 254 -21.97 0.91 -6.38
C SER A 254 -21.96 0.00 -5.16
N ASP A 255 -22.29 -1.27 -5.38
CA ASP A 255 -22.09 -2.35 -4.41
C ASP A 255 -20.63 -2.42 -3.95
N ILE A 256 -20.47 -2.87 -2.70
CA ILE A 256 -19.21 -3.18 -2.04
C ILE A 256 -19.27 -4.65 -1.67
N VAL A 257 -18.29 -5.42 -2.12
CA VAL A 257 -18.25 -6.86 -1.93
C VAL A 257 -17.07 -7.26 -1.08
N ILE A 258 -17.33 -8.09 -0.07
CA ILE A 258 -16.33 -8.69 0.79
C ILE A 258 -16.07 -10.11 0.31
N GLY A 259 -14.84 -10.41 -0.09
CA GLY A 259 -14.42 -11.75 -0.46
C GLY A 259 -14.37 -12.71 0.75
N PRO A 260 -14.35 -14.03 0.51
CA PRO A 260 -14.19 -15.03 1.55
C PRO A 260 -12.89 -14.83 2.32
N GLU A 261 -12.87 -15.35 3.54
CA GLU A 261 -11.67 -15.45 4.34
C GLU A 261 -10.69 -16.45 3.73
N VAL A 262 -9.42 -16.08 3.70
CA VAL A 262 -8.34 -16.98 3.28
C VAL A 262 -7.22 -16.99 4.32
N SER A 263 -6.44 -18.07 4.33
CA SER A 263 -5.49 -18.34 5.42
C SER A 263 -4.19 -17.53 5.31
N SER A 264 -3.86 -17.04 4.12
CA SER A 264 -2.60 -16.37 3.84
C SER A 264 -2.69 -15.39 2.67
N PHE A 265 -1.71 -14.50 2.53
CA PHE A 265 -1.72 -13.50 1.45
C PHE A 265 -1.59 -14.14 0.08
N ALA A 266 -0.88 -15.26 0.01
CA ALA A 266 -0.73 -16.02 -1.22
C ALA A 266 -2.09 -16.53 -1.75
N GLU A 267 -3.08 -16.74 -0.87
CA GLU A 267 -4.46 -17.10 -1.21
C GLU A 267 -5.39 -15.89 -1.43
N ALA A 268 -4.91 -14.65 -1.22
CA ALA A 268 -5.74 -13.44 -1.36
C ALA A 268 -6.34 -13.29 -2.77
N GLY A 269 -5.72 -13.90 -3.79
CA GLY A 269 -6.27 -13.98 -5.15
C GLY A 269 -7.64 -14.69 -5.19
N THR A 270 -7.87 -15.69 -4.34
CA THR A 270 -9.18 -16.37 -4.21
C THR A 270 -10.22 -15.42 -3.65
N SER A 271 -9.88 -14.69 -2.58
CA SER A 271 -10.76 -13.69 -1.97
C SER A 271 -11.10 -12.56 -2.95
N ALA A 272 -10.07 -12.03 -3.63
CA ALA A 272 -10.23 -11.00 -4.66
C ALA A 272 -11.07 -11.48 -5.84
N SER A 273 -10.84 -12.70 -6.35
CA SER A 273 -11.58 -13.26 -7.48
C SER A 273 -13.07 -13.43 -7.15
N ALA A 274 -13.40 -13.94 -5.96
CA ALA A 274 -14.78 -14.04 -5.50
C ALA A 274 -15.43 -12.66 -5.36
N ALA A 275 -14.71 -11.65 -4.85
CA ALA A 275 -15.21 -10.28 -4.80
C ALA A 275 -15.42 -9.66 -6.20
N VAL A 276 -14.54 -9.96 -7.17
CA VAL A 276 -14.70 -9.56 -8.58
C VAL A 276 -15.98 -10.16 -9.17
N TRP A 277 -16.24 -11.44 -8.95
CA TRP A 277 -17.46 -12.11 -9.39
C TRP A 277 -18.68 -11.53 -8.69
N GLY A 278 -18.62 -11.36 -7.37
CA GLY A 278 -19.68 -10.73 -6.59
C GLY A 278 -20.04 -9.33 -7.11
N LEU A 279 -19.06 -8.49 -7.45
CA LEU A 279 -19.33 -7.16 -8.03
C LEU A 279 -20.02 -7.22 -9.40
N ARG A 280 -19.73 -8.25 -10.19
CA ARG A 280 -20.39 -8.47 -11.49
C ARG A 280 -21.85 -8.90 -11.31
N THR A 281 -22.16 -9.62 -10.24
CA THR A 281 -23.45 -10.30 -10.07
C THR A 281 -24.34 -9.72 -8.95
N ALA A 282 -23.82 -8.83 -8.10
CA ALA A 282 -24.53 -8.25 -6.95
C ALA A 282 -25.91 -7.68 -7.35
N ARG A 283 -25.98 -6.97 -8.46
CA ARG A 283 -27.23 -6.39 -8.98
C ARG A 283 -28.34 -7.40 -9.29
N ALA A 284 -28.01 -8.68 -9.46
CA ALA A 284 -28.99 -9.73 -9.71
C ALA A 284 -29.68 -10.21 -8.42
N ARG A 285 -29.11 -9.91 -7.24
CA ARG A 285 -29.76 -10.19 -5.96
C ARG A 285 -30.69 -9.02 -5.57
N PRO A 286 -31.99 -9.28 -5.34
CA PRO A 286 -32.90 -8.27 -4.79
C PRO A 286 -32.43 -7.79 -3.42
N ASP A 287 -32.61 -6.49 -3.15
CA ASP A 287 -32.28 -5.84 -1.87
C ASP A 287 -30.87 -6.18 -1.36
N THR A 288 -29.88 -6.16 -2.26
CA THR A 288 -28.49 -6.48 -1.93
C THR A 288 -27.95 -5.55 -0.84
N PRO A 289 -27.48 -6.10 0.30
CA PRO A 289 -26.83 -5.31 1.33
C PRO A 289 -25.60 -4.57 0.79
N ARG A 290 -25.27 -3.44 1.41
CA ARG A 290 -24.03 -2.71 1.10
C ARG A 290 -23.31 -2.39 2.41
N PRO A 291 -22.22 -3.10 2.75
CA PRO A 291 -21.53 -4.15 1.98
C PRO A 291 -22.28 -5.50 1.88
N VAL A 292 -21.87 -6.38 0.95
CA VAL A 292 -22.36 -7.77 0.82
C VAL A 292 -21.20 -8.76 0.76
N PHE A 293 -21.35 -9.95 1.34
CA PHE A 293 -20.36 -11.01 1.19
C PHE A 293 -20.49 -11.71 -0.16
N ALA A 294 -19.35 -12.05 -0.78
CA ALA A 294 -19.34 -12.80 -2.03
C ALA A 294 -20.03 -14.18 -1.87
N ASP A 295 -19.96 -14.77 -0.67
CA ASP A 295 -20.59 -16.06 -0.36
C ASP A 295 -22.12 -15.95 -0.20
N ASP A 296 -22.65 -14.74 0.03
CA ASP A 296 -24.10 -14.54 -0.02
C ASP A 296 -24.62 -14.41 -1.47
N LEU A 297 -23.73 -14.37 -2.46
CA LEU A 297 -24.04 -14.23 -3.89
C LEU A 297 -23.75 -15.51 -4.68
N LEU A 298 -23.59 -16.64 -4.00
CA LEU A 298 -23.22 -17.92 -4.63
C LEU A 298 -24.12 -18.31 -5.82
N PRO A 299 -25.47 -18.24 -5.73
CA PRO A 299 -26.33 -18.57 -6.86
C PRO A 299 -26.10 -17.66 -8.07
N GLU A 300 -26.04 -16.35 -7.86
CA GLU A 300 -25.86 -15.37 -8.92
C GLU A 300 -24.48 -15.52 -9.58
N ARG A 301 -23.43 -15.71 -8.77
CA ARG A 301 -22.06 -15.98 -9.23
C ARG A 301 -22.01 -17.26 -10.07
N ALA A 302 -22.61 -18.34 -9.57
CA ALA A 302 -22.63 -19.62 -10.27
C ALA A 302 -23.36 -19.53 -11.63
N MET A 303 -24.53 -18.88 -11.68
CA MET A 303 -25.26 -18.66 -12.93
C MET A 303 -24.49 -17.79 -13.93
N ALA A 304 -23.63 -16.90 -13.47
CA ALA A 304 -22.74 -16.11 -14.31
C ALA A 304 -21.48 -16.87 -14.78
N GLY A 305 -21.29 -18.13 -14.35
CA GLY A 305 -20.18 -18.99 -14.74
C GLY A 305 -19.02 -19.04 -13.75
N ASP A 306 -19.16 -18.51 -12.53
CA ASP A 306 -18.14 -18.64 -11.49
C ASP A 306 -18.05 -20.09 -10.98
N ARG A 307 -17.02 -20.80 -11.45
CA ARG A 307 -16.75 -22.20 -11.06
C ARG A 307 -16.47 -22.37 -9.57
N SER A 308 -15.91 -21.34 -8.92
CA SER A 308 -15.65 -21.38 -7.48
C SER A 308 -16.97 -21.34 -6.69
N ALA A 309 -17.93 -20.53 -7.14
CA ALA A 309 -19.26 -20.48 -6.54
C ALA A 309 -20.04 -21.78 -6.78
N VAL A 310 -19.93 -22.38 -7.97
CA VAL A 310 -20.51 -23.71 -8.24
C VAL A 310 -19.95 -24.75 -7.26
N ARG A 311 -18.63 -24.78 -7.06
CA ARG A 311 -17.99 -25.70 -6.11
C ARG A 311 -18.48 -25.46 -4.68
N ALA A 312 -18.50 -24.21 -4.23
CA ALA A 312 -18.99 -23.85 -2.91
C ALA A 312 -20.46 -24.26 -2.71
N LEU A 313 -21.34 -24.06 -3.70
CA LEU A 313 -22.73 -24.52 -3.62
C LEU A 313 -22.84 -26.03 -3.42
N VAL A 314 -22.07 -26.80 -4.19
CA VAL A 314 -22.09 -28.27 -4.11
C VAL A 314 -21.57 -28.73 -2.76
N THR A 315 -20.38 -28.28 -2.35
CA THR A 315 -19.73 -28.71 -1.12
C THR A 315 -20.47 -28.27 0.13
N SER A 316 -20.98 -27.04 0.16
CA SER A 316 -21.62 -26.49 1.36
C SER A 316 -23.10 -26.86 1.50
N TYR A 317 -23.82 -27.12 0.40
CA TYR A 317 -25.29 -27.31 0.46
C TYR A 317 -25.83 -28.58 -0.18
N TYR A 318 -25.11 -29.24 -1.10
CA TYR A 318 -25.57 -30.49 -1.71
C TYR A 318 -24.97 -31.72 -1.04
N GLU A 319 -23.65 -31.79 -0.92
CA GLU A 319 -22.92 -32.93 -0.35
C GLU A 319 -23.38 -33.28 1.09
N PRO A 320 -23.63 -32.31 1.99
CA PRO A 320 -24.14 -32.61 3.33
C PRO A 320 -25.49 -33.33 3.31
N LEU A 321 -26.31 -33.09 2.28
CA LEU A 321 -27.64 -33.69 2.13
C LEU A 321 -27.62 -35.03 1.41
N ALA A 322 -26.67 -35.19 0.48
CA ALA A 322 -26.48 -36.40 -0.30
C ALA A 322 -25.87 -37.54 0.53
N THR A 323 -25.21 -37.20 1.65
CA THR A 323 -24.60 -38.19 2.55
C THR A 323 -25.67 -39.02 3.29
N GLY A 324 -25.43 -40.33 3.45
CA GLY A 324 -26.30 -41.23 4.22
C GLY A 324 -27.48 -41.80 3.41
N SER A 325 -28.69 -41.77 3.99
CA SER A 325 -29.89 -42.41 3.40
C SER A 325 -30.58 -41.59 2.31
N GLY A 326 -30.09 -40.39 1.98
CA GLY A 326 -30.68 -39.49 0.98
C GLY A 326 -32.03 -38.88 1.35
N GLN A 327 -32.57 -39.15 2.54
CA GLN A 327 -33.90 -38.68 2.94
C GLN A 327 -33.98 -37.15 3.10
N LEU A 328 -32.90 -36.51 3.58
CA LEU A 328 -32.84 -35.05 3.70
C LEU A 328 -32.79 -34.39 2.33
N LEU A 329 -31.97 -34.92 1.41
CA LEU A 329 -31.91 -34.49 0.01
C LEU A 329 -33.29 -34.59 -0.67
N ALA A 330 -33.94 -35.75 -0.57
CA ALA A 330 -35.27 -35.96 -1.14
C ALA A 330 -36.32 -35.00 -0.53
N THR A 331 -36.21 -34.71 0.77
CA THR A 331 -37.11 -33.78 1.45
C THR A 331 -36.89 -32.35 1.00
N ALA A 332 -35.64 -31.89 0.88
CA ALA A 332 -35.31 -30.55 0.40
C ALA A 332 -35.78 -30.35 -1.04
N ALA A 333 -35.52 -31.33 -1.92
CA ALA A 333 -35.94 -31.29 -3.32
C ALA A 333 -37.47 -31.18 -3.44
N ALA A 334 -38.21 -32.09 -2.79
CA ALA A 334 -39.67 -32.08 -2.84
C ALA A 334 -40.27 -30.81 -2.20
N TYR A 335 -39.76 -30.39 -1.04
CA TYR A 335 -40.27 -29.21 -0.34
C TYR A 335 -40.17 -27.95 -1.20
N LEU A 336 -39.00 -27.74 -1.81
CA LEU A 336 -38.79 -26.58 -2.67
C LEU A 336 -39.63 -26.68 -3.95
N GLU A 337 -39.71 -27.86 -4.57
CA GLU A 337 -40.50 -28.11 -5.79
C GLU A 337 -41.98 -27.76 -5.60
N TYR A 338 -42.56 -28.13 -4.45
CA TYR A 338 -43.95 -27.82 -4.12
C TYR A 338 -44.13 -26.45 -3.45
N GLY A 339 -43.22 -25.50 -3.68
CA GLY A 339 -43.35 -24.12 -3.24
C GLY A 339 -43.36 -23.95 -1.71
N GLY A 340 -42.73 -24.86 -0.97
CA GLY A 340 -42.67 -24.82 0.49
C GLY A 340 -43.93 -25.34 1.21
N ALA A 341 -44.82 -26.04 0.50
CA ALA A 341 -46.05 -26.59 1.09
C ALA A 341 -45.81 -27.91 1.83
N LEU A 342 -45.92 -27.88 3.17
CA LEU A 342 -45.66 -29.05 4.03
C LEU A 342 -46.56 -30.25 3.71
N GLU A 343 -47.88 -30.05 3.61
CA GLU A 343 -48.85 -31.12 3.37
C GLU A 343 -48.63 -31.78 2.00
N THR A 344 -48.38 -30.98 0.97
CA THR A 344 -48.09 -31.48 -0.38
C THR A 344 -46.78 -32.27 -0.42
N THR A 345 -45.75 -31.78 0.27
CA THR A 345 -44.45 -32.46 0.39
C THR A 345 -44.59 -33.80 1.12
N ALA A 346 -45.36 -33.83 2.21
CA ALA A 346 -45.61 -35.03 2.99
C ALA A 346 -46.30 -36.12 2.16
N ARG A 347 -47.35 -35.74 1.41
CA ARG A 347 -48.03 -36.63 0.48
C ARG A 347 -47.12 -37.14 -0.64
N ALA A 348 -46.27 -36.27 -1.21
CA ALA A 348 -45.35 -36.65 -2.27
C ALA A 348 -44.26 -37.62 -1.82
N LEU A 349 -43.86 -37.56 -0.55
CA LEU A 349 -42.83 -38.43 0.04
C LEU A 349 -43.41 -39.64 0.79
N ASP A 350 -44.74 -39.81 0.79
CA ASP A 350 -45.46 -40.82 1.57
C ASP A 350 -45.06 -40.85 3.06
N VAL A 351 -45.04 -39.68 3.68
CA VAL A 351 -44.74 -39.51 5.11
C VAL A 351 -45.76 -38.60 5.78
N HIS A 352 -45.78 -38.62 7.11
CA HIS A 352 -46.56 -37.67 7.89
C HIS A 352 -45.97 -36.23 7.82
N PRO A 353 -46.79 -35.15 7.80
CA PRO A 353 -46.29 -33.77 7.79
C PRO A 353 -45.30 -33.42 8.91
N ASN A 354 -45.46 -34.03 10.09
CA ASN A 354 -44.51 -33.87 11.21
C ASN A 354 -43.10 -34.39 10.86
N THR A 355 -43.01 -35.46 10.07
CA THR A 355 -41.72 -35.99 9.58
C THR A 355 -41.04 -34.99 8.65
N VAL A 356 -41.81 -34.31 7.79
CA VAL A 356 -41.29 -33.23 6.94
C VAL A 356 -40.76 -32.08 7.80
N ARG A 357 -41.54 -31.59 8.79
CA ARG A 357 -41.06 -30.54 9.72
C ARG A 357 -39.78 -30.94 10.44
N TYR A 358 -39.72 -32.18 10.94
CA TYR A 358 -38.53 -32.70 11.60
C TYR A 358 -37.31 -32.73 10.68
N ARG A 359 -37.50 -33.18 9.42
CA ARG A 359 -36.42 -33.20 8.42
C ARG A 359 -36.01 -31.80 7.98
N LEU A 360 -36.93 -30.83 7.87
CA LEU A 360 -36.60 -29.43 7.62
C LEU A 360 -35.77 -28.83 8.76
N LYS A 361 -36.11 -29.13 10.01
CA LYS A 361 -35.28 -28.72 11.16
C LYS A 361 -33.86 -29.29 11.05
N LYS A 362 -33.74 -30.58 10.72
CA LYS A 362 -32.43 -31.22 10.47
C LYS A 362 -31.67 -30.61 9.28
N LEU A 363 -32.38 -30.18 8.25
CA LEU A 363 -31.78 -29.47 7.12
C LEU A 363 -31.18 -28.14 7.58
N THR A 364 -31.91 -27.36 8.37
CA THR A 364 -31.39 -26.12 8.96
C THR A 364 -30.15 -26.38 9.82
N GLU A 365 -30.18 -27.42 10.65
CA GLU A 365 -29.04 -27.82 11.48
C GLU A 365 -27.82 -28.24 10.64
N ALA A 366 -28.03 -28.93 9.52
CA ALA A 366 -26.96 -29.42 8.64
C ALA A 366 -26.35 -28.33 7.75
N LEU A 367 -27.16 -27.38 7.28
CA LEU A 367 -26.76 -26.36 6.31
C LEU A 367 -26.44 -25.00 6.93
N GLY A 368 -26.86 -24.77 8.16
CA GLY A 368 -26.76 -23.46 8.82
C GLY A 368 -27.71 -22.39 8.28
N ILE A 369 -28.60 -22.75 7.33
CA ILE A 369 -29.59 -21.85 6.72
C ILE A 369 -30.98 -22.50 6.72
N ASP A 370 -32.03 -21.69 6.89
CA ASP A 370 -33.41 -22.18 6.99
C ASP A 370 -34.04 -22.34 5.59
N PRO A 371 -34.37 -23.56 5.13
CA PRO A 371 -34.98 -23.79 3.82
C PRO A 371 -36.36 -23.16 3.64
N THR A 372 -37.02 -22.72 4.72
CA THR A 372 -38.32 -22.05 4.68
C THR A 372 -38.21 -20.56 4.33
N GLU A 373 -37.02 -19.96 4.46
CA GLU A 373 -36.76 -18.59 4.01
C GLU A 373 -36.60 -18.54 2.49
N ALA A 374 -37.18 -17.53 1.84
CA ALA A 374 -37.15 -17.43 0.38
C ALA A 374 -35.72 -17.38 -0.19
N ARG A 375 -34.81 -16.65 0.46
CA ARG A 375 -33.40 -16.53 0.01
C ARG A 375 -32.66 -17.85 0.17
N SER A 376 -32.73 -18.45 1.35
CA SER A 376 -32.09 -19.71 1.69
C SER A 376 -32.63 -20.86 0.83
N GLY A 377 -33.94 -20.93 0.62
CA GLY A 377 -34.57 -21.89 -0.29
C GLY A 377 -34.10 -21.75 -1.75
N PHE A 378 -33.87 -20.51 -2.22
CA PHE A 378 -33.26 -20.28 -3.54
C PHE A 378 -31.82 -20.78 -3.61
N VAL A 379 -30.99 -20.50 -2.61
CA VAL A 379 -29.60 -21.01 -2.53
C VAL A 379 -29.60 -22.54 -2.59
N ILE A 380 -30.41 -23.19 -1.76
CA ILE A 380 -30.50 -24.66 -1.72
C ILE A 380 -30.98 -25.21 -3.06
N ARG A 381 -32.03 -24.64 -3.66
CA ARG A 381 -32.53 -25.08 -4.98
C ARG A 381 -31.44 -25.05 -6.05
N ILE A 382 -30.66 -23.97 -6.11
CA ILE A 382 -29.58 -23.85 -7.08
C ILE A 382 -28.44 -24.82 -6.77
N ALA A 383 -28.11 -25.05 -5.49
CA ALA A 383 -27.16 -26.08 -5.08
C ALA A 383 -27.61 -27.49 -5.47
N LEU A 384 -28.90 -27.82 -5.34
CA LEU A 384 -29.44 -29.11 -5.78
C LEU A 384 -29.26 -29.32 -7.28
N VAL A 385 -29.54 -28.31 -8.10
CA VAL A 385 -29.34 -28.37 -9.56
C VAL A 385 -27.87 -28.64 -9.88
N TYR A 386 -26.95 -27.85 -9.33
CA TYR A 386 -25.52 -28.05 -9.56
C TYR A 386 -25.02 -29.40 -9.00
N GLY A 387 -25.53 -29.85 -7.86
CA GLY A 387 -25.18 -31.14 -7.27
C GLY A 387 -25.62 -32.33 -8.10
N HIS A 388 -26.82 -32.28 -8.71
CA HIS A 388 -27.26 -33.31 -9.65
C HIS A 388 -26.39 -33.33 -10.91
N LEU A 389 -26.05 -32.16 -11.47
CA LEU A 389 -25.11 -32.08 -12.60
C LEU A 389 -23.71 -32.58 -12.22
N HIS A 390 -23.25 -32.30 -10.99
CA HIS A 390 -21.96 -32.75 -10.47
C HIS A 390 -21.91 -34.27 -10.36
N SER A 391 -22.91 -34.87 -9.70
CA SER A 391 -23.00 -36.32 -9.51
C SER A 391 -23.17 -37.09 -10.83
N ALA A 392 -23.77 -36.47 -11.85
CA ALA A 392 -23.86 -37.01 -13.20
C ALA A 392 -22.59 -36.82 -14.05
N GLY A 393 -21.55 -36.15 -13.54
CA GLY A 393 -20.32 -35.86 -14.30
C GLY A 393 -20.52 -34.84 -15.43
N GLN A 394 -21.58 -34.04 -15.37
CA GLN A 394 -21.98 -33.10 -16.43
C GLN A 394 -21.44 -31.68 -16.20
N LEU A 395 -20.90 -31.39 -15.01
CA LEU A 395 -20.15 -30.17 -14.79
C LEU A 395 -18.77 -30.29 -15.44
N TYR A 396 -18.45 -29.34 -16.34
CA TYR A 396 -17.14 -29.16 -16.96
C TYR A 396 -16.75 -30.14 -18.07
N ALA A 397 -17.72 -30.78 -18.73
CA ALA A 397 -17.47 -31.70 -19.86
C ALA A 397 -16.96 -31.05 -21.17
N HIS A 398 -16.62 -29.75 -21.17
CA HIS A 398 -16.07 -29.07 -22.35
C HIS A 398 -14.96 -28.09 -21.95
N ASP A 399 -13.73 -28.60 -21.82
CA ASP A 399 -12.53 -27.74 -21.87
C ASP A 399 -11.30 -28.47 -22.43
N ASN A 400 -11.54 -29.39 -23.38
CA ASN A 400 -10.49 -30.07 -24.13
C ASN A 400 -10.71 -29.89 -25.64
N SER A 401 -10.89 -28.63 -26.06
CA SER A 401 -10.78 -28.22 -27.46
C SER A 401 -10.88 -26.71 -27.60
N ARG A 402 -9.74 -26.01 -27.52
CA ARG A 402 -9.32 -24.97 -28.47
C ARG A 402 -7.92 -24.46 -28.17
#